data_AF-A0A6P6S3X0-F1
#
_entry.id   AF-A0A6P6S3X0-F1
#
_cell.length_a   1.000
_cell.length_b   1.000
_cell.length_c   1.000
_cell.angle_alpha   90.00
_cell.angle_beta   90.00
_cell.angle_gamma   90.00
#
_symmetry.space_group_name_H-M   'P 1'
#
loop_
_entity.id
_entity.type
_entity.pdbx_description
1 polymer ?
#
loop_
_entity_poly.entity_id
_entity_poly.type
_entity_poly.pdbx_seq_one_letter_code
_entity_poly.pdbx_strand_id
1 'polypeptide(L)'
;MRTEPPSDQTGALRTRLDLKQSHKSGIFGGWQDMSSSPPIPPDTVITVSSGPAPKDPCLDRCVLIGFLSIIFLAFAIVITVALVFFTDAKDPQFQVDSIMVSPLNLSSNVDGTRSHWSIGILVRNPTKLYYLEYQKFYVLVLHNKTEFVTGKTVEPFHQRAKNKTKIVVQTEAALLDGVDRKGRVVGFDLKLLVNTIYLLGQNRRQYSWFDVLCSNLRVEFSSHAPNGTMVGGAKQCSIN
;
A
#
# COMPACT_ATOMS: atom_id res chain seq x y z
N MET A 1 39.46 -21.09 8.49
CA MET A 1 40.11 -19.78 8.65
C MET A 1 39.05 -18.81 9.12
N ARG A 2 39.32 -18.21 10.28
CA ARG A 2 38.48 -17.30 11.04
C ARG A 2 38.91 -15.89 10.64
N THR A 3 37.98 -15.07 10.18
CA THR A 3 38.16 -13.62 10.10
C THR A 3 36.80 -12.94 10.28
N GLU A 4 36.63 -12.42 11.48
CA GLU A 4 35.64 -11.43 11.90
C GLU A 4 36.41 -10.08 12.09
N PRO A 5 35.77 -8.93 12.38
CA PRO A 5 35.58 -7.81 11.44
C PRO A 5 36.22 -6.48 11.95
N PRO A 6 35.91 -5.33 11.33
CA PRO A 6 35.75 -4.06 12.06
C PRO A 6 34.35 -3.45 11.75
N SER A 7 33.50 -3.11 12.73
CA SER A 7 33.58 -2.02 13.73
C SER A 7 33.72 -0.63 13.12
N ASP A 8 32.60 0.11 13.00
CA ASP A 8 32.52 1.55 13.32
C ASP A 8 31.05 2.04 13.36
N GLN A 9 30.57 2.45 14.54
CA GLN A 9 30.39 3.84 15.02
C GLN A 9 29.12 4.54 14.51
N THR A 10 28.11 4.72 15.38
CA THR A 10 27.88 5.87 16.28
C THR A 10 27.20 7.04 15.57
N GLY A 11 25.94 7.29 15.90
CA GLY A 11 25.19 8.45 15.39
C GLY A 11 23.79 8.57 15.97
N ALA A 12 23.68 8.60 17.31
CA ALA A 12 22.43 8.86 18.01
C ALA A 12 22.09 10.36 17.97
N LEU A 13 21.16 10.76 17.09
CA LEU A 13 20.60 12.11 17.05
C LEU A 13 19.39 12.16 18.01
N ARG A 14 19.64 12.72 19.21
CA ARG A 14 18.61 13.11 20.18
C ARG A 14 18.01 14.45 19.75
N THR A 15 16.74 14.45 19.34
CA THR A 15 15.96 15.69 19.21
C THR A 15 15.18 15.91 20.50
N ARG A 16 15.64 16.87 21.31
CA ARG A 16 14.89 17.42 22.46
C ARG A 16 13.73 18.25 21.91
N LEU A 17 12.51 17.93 22.34
CA LEU A 17 11.33 18.78 22.18
C LEU A 17 11.06 19.44 23.53
N ASP A 18 11.34 20.74 23.60
CA ASP A 18 11.09 21.58 24.76
C ASP A 18 9.58 21.80 24.94
N LEU A 19 9.05 21.26 26.05
CA LEU A 19 7.73 21.53 26.59
C LEU A 19 7.74 22.91 27.25
N LYS A 20 7.12 23.90 26.59
CA LYS A 20 6.93 25.25 27.15
C LYS A 20 5.67 25.26 28.03
N GLN A 21 5.87 25.00 29.31
CA GLN A 21 4.84 25.05 30.35
C GLN A 21 4.65 26.51 30.79
N SER A 22 3.49 27.10 30.52
CA SER A 22 3.16 28.48 30.92
C SER A 22 2.40 28.47 32.24
N HIS A 23 3.14 28.67 33.33
CA HIS A 23 2.65 28.88 34.68
C HIS A 23 2.49 30.40 34.93
N LYS A 24 1.30 30.89 35.24
CA LYS A 24 1.07 32.26 35.74
C LYS A 24 0.46 32.20 37.13
N SER A 25 1.28 32.52 38.12
CA SER A 25 0.92 32.67 39.53
C SER A 25 1.19 34.11 39.99
N GLY A 26 0.14 34.74 40.52
CA GLY A 26 0.04 35.72 41.62
C GLY A 26 1.04 36.86 41.81
N ILE A 27 0.50 38.09 41.97
CA ILE A 27 0.99 39.23 42.78
C ILE A 27 -0.28 40.04 43.13
N PHE A 28 -0.85 40.09 44.34
CA PHE A 28 -0.44 40.71 45.63
C PHE A 28 -0.07 42.20 45.56
N GLY A 29 -1.01 43.08 45.92
CA GLY A 29 -0.76 44.51 46.11
C GLY A 29 -1.91 45.13 46.89
N GLY A 30 -1.73 45.21 48.22
CA GLY A 30 -2.61 45.94 49.12
C GLY A 30 -2.34 47.43 49.09
N TRP A 31 -3.39 48.21 49.38
CA TRP A 31 -3.30 49.59 49.84
C TRP A 31 -4.32 49.79 50.96
N GLN A 32 -3.80 50.06 52.15
CA GLN A 32 -4.51 50.72 53.24
C GLN A 32 -4.29 52.23 53.06
N ASP A 33 -5.35 53.04 53.14
CA ASP A 33 -5.60 53.95 54.28
C ASP A 33 -6.51 55.14 53.95
N MET A 34 -7.47 55.30 54.86
CA MET A 34 -8.05 56.51 55.45
C MET A 34 -8.47 57.69 54.56
N SER A 35 -9.79 57.86 54.46
CA SER A 35 -10.41 59.18 54.49
C SER A 35 -11.74 59.13 55.26
N SER A 36 -11.80 59.89 56.35
CA SER A 36 -12.97 60.05 57.22
C SER A 36 -13.94 61.09 56.66
N SER A 37 -15.21 60.72 56.52
CA SER A 37 -16.30 61.62 56.11
C SER A 37 -17.53 61.46 57.03
N PRO A 38 -18.36 62.52 57.17
CA PRO A 38 -19.30 62.75 58.28
C PRO A 38 -20.61 61.93 58.21
N PRO A 39 -21.42 61.92 59.30
CA PRO A 39 -22.62 61.08 59.41
C PRO A 39 -23.76 61.57 58.50
N ILE A 40 -24.30 60.64 57.71
CA ILE A 40 -25.46 60.81 56.80
C ILE A 40 -26.75 60.44 57.58
N PRO A 41 -27.87 61.16 57.37
CA PRO A 41 -29.18 60.89 57.98
C PRO A 41 -29.78 59.52 57.57
N PRO A 42 -30.80 59.03 58.31
CA PRO A 42 -31.39 57.72 58.08
C PRO A 42 -32.24 57.72 56.79
N ASP A 43 -31.60 57.38 55.67
CA ASP A 43 -32.29 57.13 54.41
C ASP A 43 -32.96 55.77 54.39
N THR A 44 -34.17 55.81 53.85
CA THR A 44 -35.19 54.78 53.80
C THR A 44 -34.66 53.50 53.16
N VAL A 45 -34.77 52.38 53.87
CA VAL A 45 -34.50 51.04 53.33
C VAL A 45 -35.57 50.72 52.29
N ILE A 46 -35.31 51.07 51.04
CA ILE A 46 -36.03 50.50 49.89
C ILE A 46 -35.42 49.12 49.66
N THR A 47 -36.10 48.10 50.18
CA THR A 47 -35.84 46.70 49.84
C THR A 47 -36.20 46.50 48.37
N VAL A 48 -35.26 46.80 47.46
CA VAL A 48 -35.37 46.44 46.05
C VAL A 48 -35.25 44.93 45.97
N SER A 49 -36.40 44.26 45.87
CA SER A 49 -36.50 42.85 45.53
C SER A 49 -35.80 42.64 44.19
N SER A 50 -34.59 42.09 44.22
CA SER A 50 -33.85 41.66 43.04
C SER A 50 -34.59 40.46 42.42
N GLY A 51 -35.55 40.76 41.54
CA GLY A 51 -36.16 39.74 40.70
C GLY A 51 -35.07 38.96 39.93
N PRO A 52 -35.26 37.65 39.70
CA PRO A 52 -34.25 36.83 39.05
C PRO A 52 -33.87 37.42 37.69
N ALA A 53 -32.57 37.62 37.48
CA ALA A 53 -32.03 38.18 36.26
C ALA A 53 -32.55 37.41 35.02
N PRO A 54 -32.98 38.10 33.95
CA PRO A 54 -33.42 37.45 32.72
C PRO A 54 -32.30 36.55 32.19
N LYS A 55 -32.56 35.25 32.04
CA LYS A 55 -31.63 34.34 31.38
C LYS A 55 -31.64 34.66 29.90
N ASP A 56 -30.54 35.21 29.38
CA ASP A 56 -30.41 35.52 27.95
C ASP A 56 -30.54 34.24 27.12
N PRO A 57 -31.63 34.09 26.32
CA PRO A 57 -31.92 32.87 25.57
C PRO A 57 -30.92 32.62 24.43
N CYS A 58 -30.01 33.58 24.18
CA CYS A 58 -28.98 33.49 23.16
C CYS A 58 -27.80 32.62 23.61
N LEU A 59 -27.48 32.61 24.91
CA LEU A 59 -26.29 31.90 25.41
C LEU A 59 -26.43 30.38 25.24
N ASP A 60 -27.55 29.81 25.68
CA ASP A 60 -27.81 28.37 25.55
C ASP A 60 -27.90 27.90 24.09
N ARG A 61 -28.52 28.73 23.23
CA ARG A 61 -28.67 28.40 21.80
C ARG A 61 -27.34 28.48 21.05
N CYS A 62 -26.51 29.47 21.35
CA CYS A 62 -25.17 29.60 20.76
C CYS A 62 -24.23 28.49 21.23
N VAL A 63 -24.30 28.09 22.51
CA VAL A 63 -23.52 26.97 23.06
C VAL A 63 -23.92 25.65 22.40
N LEU A 64 -25.21 25.41 22.20
CA LEU A 64 -25.69 24.19 21.51
C LEU A 64 -25.22 24.14 20.05
N ILE A 65 -25.33 25.26 19.31
CA ILE A 65 -24.87 25.34 17.91
C ILE A 65 -23.36 25.16 17.83
N GLY A 66 -22.61 25.79 18.73
CA GLY A 66 -21.15 25.62 18.82
C GLY A 66 -20.78 24.16 19.07
N PHE A 67 -21.44 23.50 20.01
CA PHE A 67 -21.20 22.10 20.34
C PHE A 67 -21.50 21.15 19.16
N LEU A 68 -22.64 21.35 18.48
CA LEU A 68 -22.99 20.58 17.28
C LEU A 68 -22.00 20.82 16.14
N SER A 69 -21.53 22.04 15.96
CA SER A 69 -20.53 22.37 14.92
C SER A 69 -19.20 21.67 15.15
N ILE A 70 -18.75 21.57 16.42
CA ILE A 70 -17.53 20.85 16.79
C ILE A 70 -17.69 19.34 16.55
N ILE A 71 -18.84 18.77 16.92
CA ILE A 71 -19.13 17.34 16.67
C ILE A 71 -19.11 17.05 15.16
N PHE A 72 -19.76 17.90 14.37
CA PHE A 72 -19.81 17.73 12.91
C PHE A 72 -18.40 17.82 12.29
N LEU A 73 -17.59 18.79 12.73
CA LEU A 73 -16.21 18.93 12.28
C LEU A 73 -15.37 17.70 12.66
N ALA A 74 -15.51 17.19 13.89
CA ALA A 74 -14.82 15.99 14.33
C ALA A 74 -15.21 14.77 13.48
N PHE A 75 -16.51 14.59 13.21
CA PHE A 75 -16.99 13.52 12.32
C PHE A 75 -16.44 13.66 10.89
N ALA A 76 -16.44 14.87 10.34
CA ALA A 76 -15.90 15.13 9.01
C ALA A 76 -14.41 14.77 8.92
N ILE A 77 -13.61 15.10 9.94
CA ILE A 77 -12.20 14.73 10.02
C ILE A 77 -12.05 13.21 10.08
N VAL A 78 -12.79 12.53 10.95
CA VAL A 78 -12.73 11.06 11.09
C VAL A 78 -13.08 10.36 9.78
N ILE A 79 -14.16 10.78 9.13
CA ILE A 79 -14.59 10.23 7.83
C ILE A 79 -13.51 10.48 6.77
N THR A 80 -12.97 11.69 6.69
CA THR A 80 -11.93 12.03 5.69
C THR A 80 -10.69 11.16 5.89
N VAL A 81 -10.23 11.02 7.12
CA VAL A 81 -9.09 10.18 7.47
C VAL A 81 -9.38 8.72 7.11
N ALA A 82 -10.55 8.20 7.48
CA ALA A 82 -10.95 6.84 7.13
C ALA A 82 -10.94 6.62 5.60
N LEU A 83 -11.55 7.53 4.83
CA LEU A 83 -11.58 7.43 3.37
C LEU A 83 -10.18 7.39 2.75
N VAL A 84 -9.24 8.21 3.23
CA VAL A 84 -7.86 8.19 2.73
C VAL A 84 -7.18 6.85 3.01
N PHE A 85 -7.34 6.30 4.21
CA PHE A 85 -6.73 5.02 4.55
C PHE A 85 -7.36 3.83 3.80
N PHE A 86 -8.68 3.81 3.62
CA PHE A 86 -9.37 2.71 2.95
C PHE A 86 -9.20 2.72 1.43
N THR A 87 -9.01 3.89 0.81
CA THR A 87 -8.91 3.99 -0.66
C THR A 87 -7.50 3.73 -1.22
N ASP A 88 -6.45 3.84 -0.40
CA ASP A 88 -5.05 3.66 -0.85
C ASP A 88 -4.55 2.20 -0.76
N ALA A 89 -5.32 1.28 -0.15
CA ALA A 89 -5.04 -0.15 -0.14
C ALA A 89 -5.49 -0.79 -1.47
N LYS A 90 -4.66 -0.64 -2.50
CA LYS A 90 -4.87 -1.23 -3.83
C LYS A 90 -3.98 -2.45 -4.02
N ASP A 91 -4.55 -3.52 -4.59
CA ASP A 91 -3.81 -4.73 -4.89
C ASP A 91 -2.68 -4.49 -5.92
N PRO A 92 -1.57 -5.23 -5.82
CA PRO A 92 -0.49 -5.15 -6.79
C PRO A 92 -0.97 -5.45 -8.20
N GLN A 93 -0.40 -4.79 -9.19
CA GLN A 93 -0.77 -5.00 -10.59
C GLN A 93 0.29 -5.82 -11.28
N PHE A 94 -0.14 -6.86 -11.99
CA PHE A 94 0.73 -7.75 -12.76
C PHE A 94 0.45 -7.59 -14.25
N GLN A 95 1.50 -7.53 -15.04
CA GLN A 95 1.45 -7.44 -16.49
C GLN A 95 2.50 -8.37 -17.08
N VAL A 96 2.16 -9.07 -18.16
CA VAL A 96 3.14 -9.79 -18.99
C VAL A 96 3.59 -8.86 -20.10
N ASP A 97 4.88 -8.51 -20.11
CA ASP A 97 5.47 -7.63 -21.11
C ASP A 97 5.90 -8.41 -22.36
N SER A 98 6.43 -9.62 -22.18
CA SER A 98 6.98 -10.43 -23.28
C SER A 98 6.99 -11.92 -22.96
N ILE A 99 6.84 -12.76 -23.99
CA ILE A 99 7.13 -14.19 -23.93
C ILE A 99 8.00 -14.53 -25.13
N MET A 100 9.08 -15.25 -24.89
CA MET A 100 9.95 -15.80 -25.92
C MET A 100 10.12 -17.29 -25.67
N VAL A 101 9.95 -18.08 -26.73
CA VAL A 101 10.16 -19.52 -26.73
C VAL A 101 11.26 -19.82 -27.73
N SER A 102 12.27 -20.57 -27.33
CA SER A 102 13.41 -20.92 -28.19
C SER A 102 13.67 -22.42 -28.12
N PRO A 103 14.05 -23.06 -29.23
CA PRO A 103 14.43 -24.47 -29.21
C PRO A 103 15.79 -24.67 -28.54
N LEU A 104 15.94 -25.74 -27.77
CA LEU A 104 17.26 -26.22 -27.36
C LEU A 104 17.84 -27.09 -28.48
N ASN A 105 18.91 -26.64 -29.10
CA ASN A 105 19.74 -27.47 -29.97
C ASN A 105 20.55 -28.43 -29.09
N LEU A 106 20.04 -29.63 -28.86
CA LEU A 106 20.83 -30.74 -28.36
C LEU A 106 21.46 -31.42 -29.58
N SER A 107 22.78 -31.29 -29.71
CA SER A 107 23.55 -32.03 -30.71
C SER A 107 23.23 -33.52 -30.59
N SER A 108 22.57 -34.07 -31.61
CA SER A 108 22.46 -35.50 -31.96
C SER A 108 22.29 -36.51 -30.81
N ASN A 109 21.11 -37.14 -30.77
CA ASN A 109 20.83 -38.49 -30.24
C ASN A 109 20.48 -38.68 -28.76
N VAL A 110 19.72 -37.80 -28.11
CA VAL A 110 19.01 -38.19 -26.88
C VAL A 110 17.62 -37.58 -26.83
N ASP A 111 16.65 -38.44 -26.51
CA ASP A 111 15.21 -38.21 -26.40
C ASP A 111 14.79 -36.84 -25.83
N GLY A 112 13.83 -36.21 -26.51
CA GLY A 112 13.05 -35.09 -25.98
C GLY A 112 13.64 -33.71 -26.27
N THR A 113 13.33 -33.16 -27.44
CA THR A 113 13.57 -31.74 -27.73
C THR A 113 12.88 -30.89 -26.65
N ARG A 114 13.66 -30.15 -25.84
CA ARG A 114 13.13 -29.18 -24.88
C ARG A 114 13.08 -27.79 -25.51
N SER A 115 12.16 -26.97 -25.03
CA SER A 115 12.06 -25.54 -25.37
C SER A 115 12.38 -24.70 -24.15
N HIS A 116 13.15 -23.64 -24.34
CA HIS A 116 13.46 -22.66 -23.33
C HIS A 116 12.49 -21.47 -23.45
N TRP A 117 11.86 -21.14 -22.34
CA TRP A 117 10.87 -20.09 -22.19
C TRP A 117 11.47 -18.93 -21.41
N SER A 118 11.34 -17.71 -21.93
CA SER A 118 11.68 -16.48 -21.24
C SER A 118 10.44 -15.58 -21.16
N ILE A 119 9.99 -15.30 -19.94
CA ILE A 119 8.75 -14.58 -19.66
C ILE A 119 9.10 -13.30 -18.90
N GLY A 120 8.79 -12.16 -19.49
CA GLY A 120 8.94 -10.84 -18.87
C GLY A 120 7.66 -10.45 -18.15
N ILE A 121 7.74 -10.26 -16.84
CA ILE A 121 6.63 -9.89 -15.97
C ILE A 121 6.93 -8.53 -15.32
N LEU A 122 5.98 -7.63 -15.39
CA LEU A 122 6.03 -6.33 -14.75
C LEU A 122 5.06 -6.30 -13.56
N VAL A 123 5.62 -6.17 -12.37
CA VAL A 123 4.88 -6.07 -11.11
C VAL A 123 4.89 -4.62 -10.65
N ARG A 124 3.72 -4.04 -10.36
CA ARG A 124 3.60 -2.65 -9.90
C ARG A 124 2.90 -2.62 -8.55
N ASN A 125 3.47 -1.88 -7.60
CA ASN A 125 2.80 -1.53 -6.35
C ASN A 125 2.04 -0.21 -6.56
N PRO A 126 0.70 -0.18 -6.66
CA PRO A 126 -0.04 1.06 -6.84
C PRO A 126 -0.19 1.86 -5.54
N THR A 127 0.07 1.26 -4.38
CA THR A 127 -0.15 1.89 -3.08
C THR A 127 0.89 2.97 -2.79
N LYS A 128 0.47 4.02 -2.06
CA LYS A 128 1.36 5.13 -1.67
C LYS A 128 1.99 4.95 -0.29
N LEU A 129 1.35 4.15 0.56
CA LEU A 129 1.68 4.04 1.97
C LEU A 129 2.43 2.75 2.30
N TYR A 130 2.17 1.67 1.56
CA TYR A 130 2.63 0.33 1.90
C TYR A 130 3.85 -0.08 1.09
N TYR A 131 4.80 -0.71 1.79
CA TYR A 131 5.85 -1.50 1.16
C TYR A 131 5.32 -2.92 0.97
N LEU A 132 5.63 -3.55 -0.15
CA LEU A 132 5.23 -4.93 -0.43
C LEU A 132 6.46 -5.80 -0.37
N GLU A 133 6.41 -6.84 0.46
CA GLU A 133 7.36 -7.94 0.44
C GLU A 133 6.69 -9.13 -0.24
N TYR A 134 7.19 -9.49 -1.41
CA TYR A 134 6.75 -10.68 -2.11
C TYR A 134 7.58 -11.84 -1.61
N GLN A 135 6.90 -12.86 -1.08
CA GLN A 135 7.54 -14.11 -0.74
C GLN A 135 7.84 -14.92 -2.01
N LYS A 136 8.36 -16.14 -1.85
CA LYS A 136 8.50 -17.07 -2.97
C LYS A 136 7.13 -17.29 -3.60
N PHE A 137 7.05 -17.07 -4.90
CA PHE A 137 5.81 -17.25 -5.66
C PHE A 137 6.06 -18.08 -6.91
N TYR A 138 5.01 -18.74 -7.39
CA TYR A 138 5.08 -19.66 -8.51
C TYR A 138 4.55 -19.00 -9.77
N VAL A 139 5.26 -19.19 -10.87
CA VAL A 139 4.82 -18.80 -12.22
C VAL A 139 4.62 -20.07 -13.02
N LEU A 140 3.39 -20.28 -13.48
CA LEU A 140 2.96 -21.48 -14.19
C LEU A 140 2.47 -21.07 -15.58
N VAL A 141 2.98 -21.72 -16.60
CA VAL A 141 2.51 -21.60 -17.98
C VAL A 141 1.53 -22.73 -18.24
N LEU A 142 0.34 -22.36 -18.70
CA LEU A 142 -0.75 -23.27 -19.00
C LEU A 142 -1.11 -23.17 -20.48
N HIS A 143 -1.55 -24.29 -21.04
CA HIS A 143 -2.16 -24.38 -22.37
C HIS A 143 -3.64 -24.74 -22.21
N ASN A 144 -4.50 -24.15 -23.03
CA ASN A 144 -5.96 -24.35 -22.95
C ASN A 144 -6.54 -24.19 -21.53
N LYS A 145 -6.02 -23.23 -20.74
CA LYS A 145 -6.41 -22.93 -19.34
C LYS A 145 -6.10 -23.97 -18.27
N THR A 146 -5.87 -25.24 -18.61
CA THR A 146 -5.76 -26.32 -17.62
C THR A 146 -4.51 -27.17 -17.77
N GLU A 147 -3.92 -27.26 -18.95
CA GLU A 147 -2.79 -28.14 -19.22
C GLU A 147 -1.49 -27.47 -18.78
N PHE A 148 -0.79 -28.05 -17.80
CA PHE A 148 0.48 -27.52 -17.32
C PHE A 148 1.59 -27.77 -18.35
N VAL A 149 2.22 -26.68 -18.80
CA VAL A 149 3.34 -26.74 -19.75
C VAL A 149 4.66 -26.72 -19.02
N THR A 150 4.85 -25.72 -18.16
CA THR A 150 6.10 -25.50 -17.41
C THR A 150 5.87 -24.47 -16.30
N GLY A 151 6.78 -24.39 -15.36
CA GLY A 151 6.70 -23.39 -14.31
C GLY A 151 8.00 -23.23 -13.55
N LYS A 152 8.11 -22.11 -12.83
CA LYS A 152 9.27 -21.77 -12.03
C LYS A 152 8.90 -20.94 -10.82
N THR A 153 9.67 -21.11 -9.75
CA THR A 153 9.59 -20.27 -8.56
C THR A 153 10.43 -19.02 -8.74
N VAL A 154 9.87 -17.88 -8.36
CA VAL A 154 10.57 -16.59 -8.30
C VAL A 154 10.98 -16.33 -6.86
N GLU A 155 12.22 -15.87 -6.67
CA GLU A 155 12.77 -15.58 -5.36
C GLU A 155 12.13 -14.32 -4.74
N PRO A 156 12.12 -14.22 -3.39
CA PRO A 156 11.50 -13.11 -2.69
C PRO A 156 12.12 -11.78 -3.07
N PHE A 157 11.30 -10.74 -3.14
CA PHE A 157 11.76 -9.39 -3.42
C PHE A 157 10.86 -8.34 -2.76
N HIS A 158 11.39 -7.13 -2.62
CA HIS A 158 10.70 -6.03 -1.97
C HIS A 158 10.38 -4.92 -2.96
N GLN A 159 9.21 -4.31 -2.81
CA GLN A 159 8.80 -3.13 -3.55
C GLN A 159 8.42 -2.00 -2.61
N ARG A 160 9.04 -0.85 -2.82
CA ARG A 160 8.61 0.39 -2.18
C ARG A 160 7.24 0.84 -2.72
N ALA A 161 6.61 1.76 -2.00
CA ALA A 161 5.39 2.43 -2.45
C ALA A 161 5.57 3.00 -3.88
N LYS A 162 4.54 2.85 -4.71
CA LYS A 162 4.52 3.28 -6.13
C LYS A 162 5.62 2.72 -7.03
N ASN A 163 6.38 1.71 -6.58
CA ASN A 163 7.48 1.17 -7.36
C ASN A 163 7.02 0.16 -8.41
N LYS A 164 7.86 -0.05 -9.42
CA LYS A 164 7.69 -1.06 -10.47
C LYS A 164 8.93 -1.96 -10.51
N THR A 165 8.73 -3.26 -10.61
CA THR A 165 9.81 -4.24 -10.76
C THR A 165 9.54 -5.09 -11.98
N LYS A 166 10.57 -5.23 -12.83
CA LYS A 166 10.57 -6.18 -13.94
C LYS A 166 11.26 -7.45 -13.52
N ILE A 167 10.63 -8.58 -13.80
CA ILE A 167 11.10 -9.92 -13.47
C ILE A 167 11.16 -10.69 -14.78
N VAL A 168 12.29 -11.36 -15.03
CA VAL A 168 12.42 -12.27 -16.16
C VAL A 168 12.48 -13.69 -15.62
N VAL A 169 11.51 -14.50 -16.00
CA VAL A 169 11.41 -15.90 -15.60
C VAL A 169 11.88 -16.76 -16.76
N GLN A 170 12.89 -17.60 -16.49
CA GLN A 170 13.45 -18.53 -17.46
C GLN A 170 13.15 -19.96 -17.05
N THR A 171 12.45 -20.72 -17.88
CA THR A 171 12.04 -22.10 -17.58
C THR A 171 12.13 -22.98 -18.82
N GLU A 172 12.12 -24.29 -18.62
CA GLU A 172 12.19 -25.28 -19.70
C GLU A 172 10.93 -26.14 -19.73
N ALA A 173 10.48 -26.49 -20.93
CA ALA A 173 9.37 -27.41 -21.14
C ALA A 173 9.76 -28.43 -22.21
N ALA A 174 9.18 -29.63 -22.15
CA ALA A 174 9.19 -30.49 -23.33
C ALA A 174 8.51 -29.75 -24.48
N LEU A 175 9.01 -29.93 -25.70
CA LEU A 175 8.34 -29.39 -26.88
C LEU A 175 6.92 -29.99 -26.90
N LEU A 176 5.89 -29.13 -26.89
CA LEU A 176 4.51 -29.61 -26.91
C LEU A 176 4.29 -30.37 -28.23
N ASP A 177 4.19 -31.69 -28.12
CA ASP A 177 3.89 -32.58 -29.22
C ASP A 177 2.39 -32.48 -29.49
N GLY A 178 2.00 -32.10 -30.71
CA GLY A 178 0.58 -31.92 -31.06
C GLY A 178 -0.01 -30.53 -30.84
N VAL A 179 0.77 -29.51 -30.44
CA VAL A 179 0.34 -28.12 -30.72
C VAL A 179 0.25 -28.00 -32.23
N ASP A 180 -0.97 -27.79 -32.74
CA ASP A 180 -1.23 -27.73 -34.17
C ASP A 180 -0.57 -26.47 -34.76
N ARG A 181 0.72 -26.57 -35.05
CA ARG A 181 1.56 -25.53 -35.67
C ARG A 181 1.06 -25.12 -37.05
N LYS A 182 0.01 -25.78 -37.56
CA LYS A 182 -0.75 -25.33 -38.72
C LYS A 182 -1.34 -23.93 -38.47
N GLY A 183 -1.69 -23.60 -37.23
CA GLY A 183 -1.90 -22.23 -36.77
C GLY A 183 -0.58 -21.63 -36.27
N ARG A 184 -0.04 -20.62 -36.95
CA ARG A 184 1.21 -19.94 -36.51
C ARG A 184 1.13 -19.36 -35.10
N VAL A 185 -0.07 -19.16 -34.56
CA VAL A 185 -0.30 -18.48 -33.29
C VAL A 185 -0.98 -19.44 -32.31
N VAL A 186 -0.37 -19.61 -31.14
CA VAL A 186 -0.84 -20.49 -30.08
C VAL A 186 -1.14 -19.64 -28.84
N GLY A 187 -2.26 -19.91 -28.18
CA GLY A 187 -2.65 -19.23 -26.95
C GLY A 187 -2.13 -19.96 -25.72
N PHE A 188 -1.46 -19.22 -24.85
CA PHE A 188 -1.06 -19.69 -23.52
C PHE A 188 -1.71 -18.84 -22.45
N ASP A 189 -1.82 -19.39 -21.25
CA ASP A 189 -2.23 -18.65 -20.06
C ASP A 189 -1.07 -18.67 -19.05
N LEU A 190 -0.88 -17.57 -18.34
CA LEU A 190 0.11 -17.48 -17.27
C LEU A 190 -0.63 -17.37 -15.94
N LYS A 191 -0.37 -18.31 -15.03
CA LYS A 191 -0.92 -18.32 -13.68
C LYS A 191 0.19 -18.00 -12.68
N LEU A 192 -0.02 -17.02 -11.79
CA LEU A 192 0.91 -16.67 -10.73
C LEU A 192 0.24 -16.89 -9.37
N LEU A 193 0.90 -17.63 -8.49
CA LEU A 193 0.45 -17.88 -7.13
C LEU A 193 1.33 -17.08 -6.17
N VAL A 194 0.86 -15.90 -5.77
CA VAL A 194 1.69 -14.87 -5.14
C VAL A 194 1.30 -14.65 -3.68
N ASN A 195 2.26 -14.83 -2.79
CA ASN A 195 2.12 -14.47 -1.38
C ASN A 195 2.82 -13.14 -1.13
N THR A 196 2.10 -12.17 -0.59
CA THR A 196 2.59 -10.82 -0.35
C THR A 196 2.35 -10.40 1.09
N ILE A 197 3.31 -9.67 1.66
CA ILE A 197 3.18 -9.01 2.96
C ILE A 197 3.14 -7.51 2.72
N TYR A 198 2.05 -6.88 3.14
CA TYR A 198 1.93 -5.43 3.24
C TYR A 198 2.59 -4.96 4.53
N LEU A 199 3.57 -4.07 4.41
CA LEU A 199 4.32 -3.50 5.51
C LEU A 199 3.98 -2.01 5.64
N LEU A 200 3.43 -1.63 6.79
CA LEU A 200 3.17 -0.23 7.17
C LEU A 200 3.96 0.12 8.43
N GLY A 201 5.07 0.85 8.26
CA GLY A 201 6.03 1.11 9.34
C GLY A 201 6.73 -0.17 9.82
N GLN A 202 7.21 -0.17 11.07
CA GLN A 202 8.01 -1.30 11.60
C GLN A 202 7.18 -2.47 12.17
N ASN A 203 5.93 -2.25 12.59
CA ASN A 203 5.18 -3.25 13.38
C ASN A 203 3.88 -3.77 12.77
N ARG A 204 3.40 -3.24 11.64
CA ARG A 204 2.17 -3.74 11.01
C ARG A 204 2.49 -4.53 9.75
N ARG A 205 2.24 -5.84 9.83
CA ARG A 205 2.36 -6.78 8.71
C ARG A 205 0.97 -7.35 8.42
N GLN A 206 0.53 -7.24 7.19
CA GLN A 206 -0.72 -7.85 6.73
C GLN A 206 -0.39 -8.81 5.58
N TYR A 207 -0.75 -10.07 5.76
CA TYR A 207 -0.51 -11.13 4.78
C TYR A 207 -1.67 -11.17 3.77
N SER A 208 -1.32 -11.38 2.50
CA SER A 208 -2.29 -11.52 1.41
C SER A 208 -1.77 -12.56 0.41
N TRP A 209 -2.69 -13.32 -0.17
CA TRP A 209 -2.41 -14.30 -1.20
C TRP A 209 -3.23 -13.91 -2.44
N PHE A 210 -2.60 -14.00 -3.61
CA PHE A 210 -3.19 -13.63 -4.88
C PHE A 210 -3.08 -14.80 -5.85
N ASP A 211 -4.22 -15.17 -6.46
CA ASP A 211 -4.25 -16.02 -7.64
C ASP A 211 -4.38 -15.11 -8.87
N VAL A 212 -3.29 -14.94 -9.61
CA VAL A 212 -3.21 -14.03 -10.74
C VAL A 212 -3.27 -14.82 -12.04
N LEU A 213 -4.17 -14.45 -12.95
CA LEU A 213 -4.31 -15.08 -14.25
C LEU A 213 -4.13 -14.06 -15.38
N CYS A 214 -3.19 -14.35 -16.28
CA CYS A 214 -3.00 -13.62 -17.53
C CYS A 214 -3.45 -14.54 -18.66
N SER A 215 -4.70 -14.41 -19.09
CA SER A 215 -5.26 -15.32 -20.10
C SER A 215 -4.92 -14.91 -21.52
N ASN A 216 -4.96 -15.84 -22.48
CA ASN A 216 -4.87 -15.62 -23.93
C ASN A 216 -3.64 -14.77 -24.34
N LEU A 217 -2.47 -15.24 -23.89
CA LEU A 217 -1.15 -14.76 -24.29
C LEU A 217 -0.81 -15.47 -25.60
N ARG A 218 -0.94 -14.74 -26.71
CA ARG A 218 -0.73 -15.30 -28.04
C ARG A 218 0.76 -15.31 -28.34
N VAL A 219 1.30 -16.46 -28.69
CA VAL A 219 2.69 -16.64 -29.12
C VAL A 219 2.67 -17.08 -30.57
N GLU A 220 3.30 -16.28 -31.43
CA GLU A 220 3.49 -16.61 -32.84
C GLU A 220 4.82 -17.35 -33.01
N PHE A 221 4.77 -18.50 -33.67
CA PHE A 221 5.91 -19.31 -34.03
C PHE A 221 6.32 -19.07 -35.49
N SER A 222 7.64 -18.99 -35.74
CA SER A 222 8.16 -18.83 -37.11
C SER A 222 7.95 -20.09 -37.94
N SER A 223 7.74 -19.91 -39.25
CA SER A 223 7.68 -21.01 -40.22
C SER A 223 9.05 -21.67 -40.47
N HIS A 224 10.13 -20.94 -40.20
CA HIS A 224 11.49 -21.37 -40.52
C HIS A 224 12.30 -21.82 -39.30
N ALA A 225 11.79 -21.55 -38.10
CA ALA A 225 12.44 -21.94 -36.85
C ALA A 225 11.40 -22.22 -35.76
N PRO A 226 11.63 -23.18 -34.85
CA PRO A 226 10.74 -23.44 -33.72
C PRO A 226 10.85 -22.38 -32.61
N ASN A 227 11.14 -21.13 -32.97
CA ASN A 227 11.11 -20.00 -32.04
C ASN A 227 9.71 -19.37 -32.03
N GLY A 228 9.30 -18.90 -30.86
CA GLY A 228 8.02 -18.25 -30.64
C GLY A 228 8.18 -16.92 -29.93
N THR A 229 7.39 -15.92 -30.31
CA THR A 229 7.35 -14.61 -29.66
C THR A 229 5.93 -14.18 -29.37
N MET A 230 5.71 -13.53 -28.23
CA MET A 230 4.42 -12.98 -27.88
C MET A 230 3.96 -11.91 -28.89
N VAL A 231 2.73 -12.00 -29.35
CA VAL A 231 2.09 -11.04 -30.26
C VAL A 231 0.90 -10.34 -29.60
N GLY A 232 0.68 -9.08 -29.95
CA GLY A 232 -0.38 -8.24 -29.36
C GLY A 232 0.08 -7.35 -28.20
N GLY A 233 1.37 -7.31 -27.90
CA GLY A 233 1.96 -6.40 -26.91
C GLY A 233 1.71 -6.81 -25.45
N ALA A 234 2.09 -5.93 -24.53
CA ALA A 234 2.01 -6.22 -23.10
C ALA A 234 0.56 -6.37 -22.62
N LYS A 235 0.30 -7.38 -21.78
CA LYS A 235 -1.06 -7.74 -21.34
C LYS A 235 -1.21 -7.68 -19.83
N GLN A 236 -2.23 -6.94 -19.37
CA GLN A 236 -2.57 -6.83 -17.95
C GLN A 236 -3.24 -8.14 -17.46
N CYS A 237 -2.87 -8.58 -16.27
CA CYS A 237 -3.42 -9.78 -15.64
C CYS A 237 -4.53 -9.45 -14.64
N SER A 238 -5.47 -10.37 -14.46
CA SER A 238 -6.53 -10.28 -13.46
C SER A 238 -6.12 -10.99 -12.18
N ILE A 239 -6.56 -10.46 -11.04
CA ILE A 239 -6.46 -11.10 -9.73
C ILE A 239 -7.84 -11.67 -9.41
N ASN A 240 -7.88 -12.94 -9.02
CA ASN A 240 -9.10 -13.64 -8.58
C ASN A 240 -9.18 -13.73 -7.06
#